data_AF-A0A9K3NN53-F1
#
_entry.id   AF-A0A9K3NN53-F1
#
_cell.length_a   1.000
_cell.length_b   1.000
_cell.length_c   1.000
_cell.angle_alpha   90.00
_cell.angle_beta   90.00
_cell.angle_gamma   90.00
#
_symmetry.space_group_name_H-M   'P 1'
#
loop_
_entity.id
_entity.type
_entity.pdbx_description
1 polymer ?
#
loop_
_entity_poly.entity_id
_entity_poly.type
_entity_poly.pdbx_seq_one_letter_code
_entity_poly.pdbx_strand_id
1 'polypeptide(L)'
;MQRVTQWNLDLTEHSEAGDRYQELASRVDEALGFMSAVGLTTDHPIMTTTDFWTSHECLHLPYEQSLTRLDSTSSLYYDCLAHFLWVGERTRQLEGAHVEFLRGIANPLGIKVSDKMDPNELVKLIDILNPENKSGRITIITRMGAENMRVKLPHLIRAVRRAGQIVTWVSDPMHGNTIKAPSGLKTRPFDAIRAEVRAFFDVHEQEGSHPGGVHLEVTGQNVTQCIGGSRTVTFDDLGSRYHTHCDPRLNASQSLELAFIIAERLRKRRMGTQQSLAP
;
A
#
# COMPACT_ATOMS: atom_id res chain seq x y z
N MET A 1 5.54 21.45 -2.07
CA MET A 1 4.16 21.07 -1.65
C MET A 1 3.03 21.97 -2.17
N GLN A 2 3.25 23.19 -2.67
CA GLN A 2 2.17 24.12 -3.10
C GLN A 2 1.40 23.78 -4.40
N ARG A 3 1.60 22.59 -4.98
CA ARG A 3 0.90 22.19 -6.22
C ARG A 3 -0.23 21.18 -6.00
N VAL A 4 -0.53 20.82 -4.75
CA VAL A 4 -1.58 19.83 -4.44
C VAL A 4 -2.93 20.26 -5.00
N THR A 5 -3.29 21.55 -4.88
CA THR A 5 -4.52 22.11 -5.47
C THR A 5 -4.47 22.21 -7.01
N GLN A 6 -3.28 22.27 -7.61
CA GLN A 6 -3.09 22.28 -9.07
C GLN A 6 -3.05 20.87 -9.70
N TRP A 7 -2.88 19.81 -8.90
CA TRP A 7 -2.83 18.42 -9.39
C TRP A 7 -4.20 17.82 -9.71
N ASN A 8 -5.26 18.62 -9.63
CA ASN A 8 -6.63 18.20 -9.91
C ASN A 8 -6.96 18.17 -11.39
N LEU A 9 -6.75 17.01 -11.98
CA LEU A 9 -7.20 16.63 -13.33
C LEU A 9 -8.67 16.16 -13.30
N ASP A 10 -9.64 17.04 -13.08
CA ASP A 10 -11.09 16.78 -13.27
C ASP A 10 -11.88 16.11 -12.11
N LEU A 11 -11.33 15.96 -10.89
CA LEU A 11 -12.07 15.34 -9.77
C LEU A 11 -13.18 16.22 -9.17
N THR A 12 -13.16 17.52 -9.46
CA THR A 12 -13.88 18.55 -8.71
C THR A 12 -15.17 19.04 -9.38
N GLU A 13 -15.55 18.53 -10.55
CA GLU A 13 -16.79 18.97 -11.20
C GLU A 13 -18.01 18.20 -10.63
N HIS A 14 -18.76 18.87 -9.75
CA HIS A 14 -20.13 18.53 -9.35
C HIS A 14 -20.36 17.13 -8.71
N SER A 15 -19.52 16.72 -7.76
CA SER A 15 -19.77 15.51 -6.97
C SER A 15 -19.54 15.72 -5.46
N GLU A 16 -20.25 14.99 -4.61
CA GLU A 16 -20.07 15.01 -3.14
C GLU A 16 -18.62 14.66 -2.73
N ALA A 17 -17.96 13.79 -3.52
CA ALA A 17 -16.55 13.48 -3.35
C ALA A 17 -15.64 14.69 -3.66
N GLY A 18 -16.03 15.51 -4.65
CA GLY A 18 -15.38 16.78 -4.97
C GLY A 18 -15.49 17.81 -3.85
N ASP A 19 -16.64 17.89 -3.16
CA ASP A 19 -16.83 18.81 -2.04
C ASP A 19 -15.93 18.43 -0.85
N ARG A 20 -15.88 17.14 -0.49
CA ARG A 20 -14.97 16.63 0.56
C ARG A 20 -13.50 16.81 0.20
N TYR A 21 -13.18 16.65 -1.09
CA TYR A 21 -11.86 16.96 -1.62
C TYR A 21 -11.50 18.43 -1.33
N GLN A 22 -12.39 19.36 -1.68
CA GLN A 22 -12.14 20.80 -1.55
C GLN A 22 -11.92 21.20 -0.08
N GLU A 23 -12.68 20.63 0.85
CA GLU A 23 -12.49 20.89 2.28
C GLU A 23 -11.09 20.49 2.75
N LEU A 24 -10.64 19.28 2.45
CA LEU A 24 -9.32 18.82 2.90
C LEU A 24 -8.19 19.56 2.16
N ALA A 25 -8.36 19.87 0.87
CA ALA A 25 -7.39 20.65 0.11
C ALA A 25 -7.24 22.07 0.70
N SER A 26 -8.35 22.74 1.04
CA SER A 26 -8.34 24.05 1.71
C SER A 26 -7.54 24.01 3.01
N ARG A 27 -7.70 22.95 3.81
CA ARG A 27 -6.96 22.79 5.08
C ARG A 27 -5.46 22.54 4.87
N VAL A 28 -5.09 21.83 3.82
CA VAL A 28 -3.67 21.66 3.45
C VAL A 28 -3.09 23.01 3.06
N ASP A 29 -3.81 23.80 2.27
CA ASP A 29 -3.39 25.15 1.88
C ASP A 29 -3.27 26.09 3.09
N GLU A 30 -4.22 26.05 4.04
CA GLU A 30 -4.14 26.79 5.30
C GLU A 30 -2.88 26.40 6.11
N ALA A 31 -2.59 25.10 6.21
CA ALA A 31 -1.39 24.62 6.91
C ALA A 31 -0.10 25.08 6.23
N LEU A 32 -0.04 25.03 4.90
CA LEU A 32 1.09 25.55 4.12
C LEU A 32 1.23 27.07 4.28
N GLY A 33 0.11 27.80 4.33
CA GLY A 33 0.06 29.23 4.63
C GLY A 33 0.60 29.56 6.01
N PHE A 34 0.22 28.77 7.02
CA PHE A 34 0.77 28.89 8.38
C PHE A 34 2.27 28.62 8.42
N MET A 35 2.75 27.56 7.76
CA MET A 35 4.19 27.26 7.65
C MET A 35 4.96 28.44 7.05
N SER A 36 4.43 29.04 5.97
CA SER A 36 5.02 30.23 5.36
C SER A 36 5.04 31.41 6.33
N ALA A 37 3.95 31.66 7.06
CA ALA A 37 3.83 32.75 8.03
C ALA A 37 4.81 32.63 9.21
N VAL A 38 5.17 31.41 9.62
CA VAL A 38 6.17 31.17 10.68
C VAL A 38 7.61 31.10 10.17
N GLY A 39 7.86 31.44 8.90
CA GLY A 39 9.21 31.54 8.32
C GLY A 39 9.70 30.28 7.61
N LEU A 40 8.87 29.24 7.46
CA LEU A 40 9.13 28.11 6.58
C LEU A 40 8.57 28.44 5.19
N THR A 41 9.26 29.33 4.51
CA THR A 41 8.89 29.82 3.19
C THR A 41 8.98 28.71 2.13
N THR A 42 8.37 28.94 0.98
CA THR A 42 8.18 27.92 -0.09
C THR A 42 9.48 27.41 -0.71
N ASP A 43 10.54 28.20 -0.60
CA ASP A 43 11.91 27.91 -1.03
C ASP A 43 12.71 27.11 0.01
N HIS A 44 12.21 26.98 1.23
CA HIS A 44 12.87 26.18 2.26
C HIS A 44 13.03 24.72 1.78
N PRO A 45 14.20 24.06 1.96
CA PRO A 45 14.45 22.72 1.43
C PRO A 45 13.38 21.68 1.80
N ILE A 46 12.89 21.72 3.04
CA ILE A 46 11.80 20.84 3.53
C ILE A 46 10.51 20.95 2.69
N MET A 47 10.29 22.08 2.00
CA MET A 47 9.10 22.34 1.17
C MET A 47 9.28 21.92 -0.30
N THR A 48 10.53 21.71 -0.73
CA THR A 48 10.93 21.50 -2.13
C THR A 48 11.53 20.12 -2.40
N THR A 49 12.00 19.41 -1.36
CA THR A 49 12.52 18.04 -1.48
C THR A 49 11.60 17.03 -0.82
N THR A 50 11.66 15.79 -1.30
CA THR A 50 11.04 14.63 -0.66
C THR A 50 11.89 13.42 -0.96
N ASP A 51 11.97 12.51 -0.01
CA ASP A 51 12.60 11.23 -0.25
C ASP A 51 11.65 10.32 -1.03
N PHE A 52 12.19 9.59 -1.98
CA PHE A 52 11.45 8.66 -2.83
C PHE A 52 12.24 7.36 -2.98
N TRP A 53 11.54 6.24 -2.79
CA TRP A 53 12.15 4.92 -2.79
C TRP A 53 11.51 4.04 -3.86
N THR A 54 12.29 3.09 -4.34
CA THR A 54 11.91 2.12 -5.36
C THR A 54 11.70 0.75 -4.77
N SER A 55 10.79 -0.01 -5.38
CA SER A 55 10.51 -1.39 -5.00
C SER A 55 10.00 -2.22 -6.17
N HIS A 56 10.28 -3.52 -6.15
CA HIS A 56 9.68 -4.51 -7.05
C HIS A 56 9.60 -5.90 -6.38
N GLU A 57 8.86 -6.81 -7.03
CA GLU A 57 8.83 -8.21 -6.62
C GLU A 57 10.18 -8.85 -6.95
N CYS A 58 10.86 -9.39 -5.94
CA CYS A 58 12.05 -10.21 -6.15
C CYS A 58 11.60 -11.49 -6.85
N LEU A 59 11.77 -11.55 -8.17
CA LEU A 59 11.18 -12.59 -9.01
C LEU A 59 12.21 -13.25 -9.92
N HIS A 60 12.94 -12.46 -10.70
CA HIS A 60 13.92 -12.97 -11.66
C HIS A 60 15.30 -13.06 -11.03
N LEU A 61 15.52 -14.09 -10.21
CA LEU A 61 16.72 -14.23 -9.36
C LEU A 61 18.08 -14.00 -10.06
N PRO A 62 18.33 -14.40 -11.32
CA PRO A 62 19.57 -14.05 -12.00
C PRO A 62 19.81 -12.54 -12.11
N TYR A 63 18.75 -11.75 -12.31
CA TYR A 63 18.81 -10.30 -12.35
C TYR A 63 19.07 -9.70 -10.96
N GLU A 64 18.32 -10.17 -9.96
CA GLU A 64 18.50 -9.78 -8.54
C GLU A 64 19.94 -10.06 -8.07
N GLN A 65 20.44 -11.27 -8.34
CA GLN A 65 21.80 -11.68 -7.99
C GLN A 65 22.85 -10.80 -8.68
N SER A 66 22.66 -10.43 -9.94
CA SER A 66 23.64 -9.64 -10.71
C SER A 66 23.89 -8.24 -10.13
N LEU A 67 22.94 -7.73 -9.35
CA LEU A 67 22.96 -6.39 -8.76
C LEU A 67 23.01 -6.40 -7.23
N THR A 68 23.20 -7.58 -6.64
CA THR A 68 23.51 -7.72 -5.22
C THR A 68 24.97 -7.37 -4.94
N ARG A 69 25.20 -6.51 -3.95
CA ARG A 69 26.52 -5.96 -3.59
C ARG A 69 26.79 -6.11 -2.11
N LEU A 70 28.06 -6.31 -1.77
CA LEU A 70 28.54 -6.22 -0.40
C LEU A 70 28.74 -4.74 -0.06
N ASP A 71 28.05 -4.26 0.97
CA ASP A 71 28.23 -2.91 1.47
C ASP A 71 29.56 -2.78 2.23
N SER A 72 30.32 -1.72 1.92
CA SER A 72 31.67 -1.52 2.47
C SER A 72 31.70 -1.10 3.94
N THR A 73 30.58 -0.61 4.48
CA THR A 73 30.51 -0.09 5.86
C THR A 73 29.97 -1.13 6.85
N SER A 74 29.00 -1.93 6.42
CA SER A 74 28.29 -2.91 7.24
C SER A 74 28.73 -4.36 6.98
N SER A 75 29.44 -4.62 5.87
CA SER A 75 29.76 -5.98 5.42
C SER A 75 28.52 -6.87 5.21
N LEU A 76 27.36 -6.26 4.95
CA LEU A 76 26.12 -6.96 4.61
C LEU A 76 25.89 -6.91 3.11
N TYR A 77 25.21 -7.93 2.58
CA TYR A 77 24.77 -7.91 1.20
C TYR A 77 23.47 -7.12 1.06
N TYR A 78 23.38 -6.28 0.04
CA TYR A 78 22.16 -5.60 -0.36
C TYR A 78 21.91 -5.88 -1.83
N ASP A 79 20.66 -6.17 -2.18
CA ASP A 79 20.23 -6.11 -3.57
C ASP A 79 20.06 -4.63 -3.95
N CYS A 80 20.94 -4.13 -4.82
CA CYS A 80 20.96 -2.72 -5.20
C CYS A 80 20.02 -2.40 -6.38
N LEU A 81 19.14 -3.32 -6.80
CA LEU A 81 18.09 -2.98 -7.77
C LEU A 81 17.03 -2.05 -7.19
N ALA A 82 16.69 -2.23 -5.93
CA ALA A 82 15.65 -1.45 -5.27
C ALA A 82 15.88 -1.33 -3.76
N HIS A 83 15.21 -0.35 -3.16
CA HIS A 83 15.32 -0.09 -1.73
C HIS A 83 14.55 -1.12 -0.92
N PHE A 84 13.38 -1.52 -1.42
CA PHE A 84 12.47 -2.48 -0.80
C PHE A 84 12.12 -3.58 -1.79
N LEU A 85 12.20 -4.84 -1.37
CA LEU A 85 11.87 -6.00 -2.20
C LEU A 85 10.78 -6.82 -1.55
N TRP A 86 9.91 -7.47 -2.32
CA TRP A 86 8.95 -8.41 -1.74
C TRP A 86 8.98 -9.78 -2.41
N VAL A 87 8.62 -10.80 -1.64
CA VAL A 87 8.29 -12.13 -2.17
C VAL A 87 6.80 -12.23 -2.48
N GLY A 88 6.49 -12.74 -3.67
CA GLY A 88 5.13 -12.91 -4.15
C GLY A 88 4.41 -14.10 -3.52
N GLU A 89 3.08 -14.12 -3.64
CA GLU A 89 2.24 -15.22 -3.13
C GLU A 89 2.62 -16.59 -3.73
N ARG A 90 3.15 -16.61 -4.96
CA ARG A 90 3.49 -17.83 -5.69
C ARG A 90 4.95 -18.28 -5.53
N THR A 91 5.78 -17.46 -4.87
CA THR A 91 7.23 -17.65 -4.74
C THR A 91 7.71 -17.66 -3.28
N ARG A 92 6.78 -17.62 -2.32
CA ARG A 92 7.06 -17.57 -0.87
C ARG A 92 7.15 -18.94 -0.18
N GLN A 93 7.50 -20.01 -0.91
CA GLN A 93 7.68 -21.33 -0.30
C GLN A 93 8.84 -21.28 0.70
N LEU A 94 8.66 -21.84 1.90
CA LEU A 94 9.64 -21.76 3.00
C LEU A 94 11.06 -22.20 2.58
N GLU A 95 11.15 -23.30 1.84
CA GLU A 95 12.41 -23.86 1.33
C GLU A 95 12.69 -23.43 -0.13
N GLY A 96 12.01 -22.39 -0.61
CA GLY A 96 12.10 -21.90 -1.99
C GLY A 96 13.29 -20.97 -2.21
N ALA A 97 13.75 -20.91 -3.46
CA ALA A 97 14.91 -20.11 -3.84
C ALA A 97 14.75 -18.60 -3.55
N HIS A 98 13.55 -18.05 -3.69
CA HIS A 98 13.29 -16.63 -3.38
C HIS A 98 13.41 -16.32 -1.90
N VAL A 99 12.90 -17.19 -1.03
CA VAL A 99 13.03 -17.02 0.43
C VAL A 99 14.49 -17.13 0.83
N GLU A 100 15.23 -18.09 0.27
CA GLU A 100 16.68 -18.24 0.51
C GLU A 100 17.47 -17.01 0.04
N PHE A 101 17.17 -16.48 -1.14
CA PHE A 101 17.81 -15.27 -1.65
C PHE A 101 17.55 -14.06 -0.73
N LEU A 102 16.29 -13.82 -0.37
CA LEU A 102 15.90 -12.71 0.48
C LEU A 102 16.44 -12.81 1.92
N ARG A 103 16.63 -14.04 2.42
CA ARG A 103 17.27 -14.30 3.71
C ARG A 103 18.70 -13.75 3.77
N GLY A 104 19.41 -13.76 2.64
CA GLY A 104 20.81 -13.34 2.55
C GLY A 104 21.06 -11.85 2.39
N ILE A 105 20.04 -11.05 2.05
CA ILE A 105 20.18 -9.60 1.82
C ILE A 105 19.64 -8.76 2.98
N ALA A 106 20.15 -7.53 3.15
CA ALA A 106 19.84 -6.64 4.26
C ALA A 106 18.75 -5.59 3.96
N ASN A 107 18.21 -5.55 2.74
CA ASN A 107 17.09 -4.67 2.35
C ASN A 107 15.86 -4.88 3.25
N PRO A 108 15.04 -3.86 3.53
CA PRO A 108 13.68 -4.06 4.02
C PRO A 108 12.86 -4.95 3.05
N LEU A 109 12.09 -5.88 3.61
CA LEU A 109 11.43 -6.94 2.85
C LEU A 109 9.91 -6.90 3.00
N GLY A 110 9.22 -7.29 1.93
CA GLY A 110 7.79 -7.53 1.90
C GLY A 110 7.45 -9.01 1.73
N ILE A 111 6.34 -9.44 2.31
CA ILE A 111 5.76 -10.77 2.11
C ILE A 111 4.32 -10.58 1.67
N LYS A 112 3.99 -10.97 0.43
CA LYS A 112 2.58 -11.00 -0.02
C LYS A 112 1.86 -12.16 0.64
N VAL A 113 0.68 -11.90 1.21
CA VAL A 113 -0.15 -12.93 1.87
C VAL A 113 -1.59 -12.84 1.41
N SER A 114 -2.15 -13.96 0.95
CA SER A 114 -3.56 -14.08 0.58
C SER A 114 -4.45 -14.55 1.74
N ASP A 115 -5.74 -14.70 1.47
CA ASP A 115 -6.75 -15.31 2.37
C ASP A 115 -6.47 -16.79 2.70
N LYS A 116 -5.54 -17.42 1.97
CA LYS A 116 -5.11 -18.81 2.13
C LYS A 116 -3.86 -18.98 2.99
N MET A 117 -3.25 -17.88 3.45
CA MET A 117 -2.06 -17.95 4.28
C MET A 117 -2.35 -18.69 5.59
N ASP A 118 -1.57 -19.73 5.88
CA ASP A 118 -1.59 -20.38 7.19
C ASP A 118 -0.86 -19.51 8.22
N PRO A 119 -1.46 -19.23 9.40
CA PRO A 119 -0.83 -18.38 10.40
C PRO A 119 0.50 -18.94 10.95
N ASN A 120 0.68 -20.26 11.03
CA ASN A 120 1.93 -20.85 11.52
C ASN A 120 3.01 -20.81 10.43
N GLU A 121 2.64 -21.02 9.17
CA GLU A 121 3.54 -20.83 8.03
C GLU A 121 4.05 -19.39 7.96
N LEU A 122 3.16 -18.40 8.15
CA LEU A 122 3.56 -16.99 8.19
C LEU A 122 4.59 -16.72 9.29
N VAL A 123 4.37 -17.23 10.51
CA VAL A 123 5.31 -17.07 11.62
C VAL A 123 6.68 -17.65 11.26
N LYS A 124 6.73 -18.87 10.71
CA LYS A 124 7.99 -19.50 10.26
C LYS A 124 8.69 -18.68 9.18
N LEU A 125 7.94 -18.15 8.22
CA LEU A 125 8.52 -17.34 7.15
C LEU A 125 9.12 -16.04 7.68
N ILE A 126 8.49 -15.41 8.68
CA ILE A 126 9.03 -14.24 9.36
C ILE A 126 10.31 -14.60 10.14
N ASP A 127 10.36 -15.74 10.82
CA ASP A 127 11.55 -16.19 11.55
C ASP A 127 12.75 -16.39 10.60
N ILE A 128 12.51 -16.94 9.41
CA ILE A 128 13.56 -17.12 8.38
C ILE A 128 14.10 -15.77 7.90
N LEU A 129 13.21 -14.81 7.61
CA LEU A 129 13.57 -13.54 6.95
C LEU A 129 13.95 -12.41 7.93
N ASN A 130 13.64 -12.56 9.22
CA ASN A 130 13.91 -11.60 10.28
C ASN A 130 14.27 -12.29 11.61
N PRO A 131 15.35 -13.08 11.65
CA PRO A 131 15.72 -13.88 12.83
C PRO A 131 16.04 -13.03 14.06
N GLU A 132 16.49 -11.78 13.85
CA GLU A 132 16.79 -10.83 14.94
C GLU A 132 15.56 -10.01 15.38
N ASN A 133 14.39 -10.26 14.78
CA ASN A 133 13.14 -9.52 15.03
C ASN A 133 13.31 -7.99 14.92
N LYS A 134 14.11 -7.55 13.94
CA LYS A 134 14.42 -6.14 13.71
C LYS A 134 13.17 -5.39 13.25
N SER A 135 12.81 -4.32 13.97
CA SER A 135 11.68 -3.48 13.58
C SER A 135 11.90 -2.85 12.20
N GLY A 136 10.84 -2.83 11.38
CA GLY A 136 10.89 -2.29 10.01
C GLY A 136 11.55 -3.21 8.98
N ARG A 137 12.08 -4.37 9.37
CA ARG A 137 12.64 -5.36 8.42
C ARG A 137 11.57 -6.04 7.58
N ILE A 138 10.45 -6.44 8.19
CA ILE A 138 9.38 -7.18 7.50
C ILE A 138 8.11 -6.36 7.39
N THR A 139 7.58 -6.31 6.18
CA THR A 139 6.25 -5.79 5.86
C THR A 139 5.36 -6.94 5.36
N ILE A 140 4.25 -7.20 6.05
CA ILE A 140 3.23 -8.14 5.60
C ILE A 140 2.23 -7.42 4.70
N ILE A 141 2.18 -7.81 3.43
CA ILE A 141 1.37 -7.18 2.39
C ILE A 141 0.13 -8.07 2.13
N THR A 142 -0.99 -7.71 2.76
CA THR A 142 -2.23 -8.49 2.78
C THR A 142 -3.09 -8.24 1.55
N ARG A 143 -3.49 -9.30 0.83
CA ARG A 143 -4.32 -9.25 -0.39
C ARG A 143 -5.43 -10.30 -0.35
N MET A 144 -6.42 -10.09 0.51
CA MET A 144 -7.39 -11.12 0.88
C MET A 144 -8.71 -11.01 0.11
N GLY A 145 -8.99 -9.86 -0.48
CA GLY A 145 -10.31 -9.52 -0.98
C GLY A 145 -11.20 -8.95 0.13
N ALA A 146 -12.12 -8.07 -0.25
CA ALA A 146 -12.96 -7.33 0.70
C ALA A 146 -13.78 -8.23 1.64
N GLU A 147 -14.26 -9.38 1.14
CA GLU A 147 -15.09 -10.32 1.88
C GLU A 147 -14.29 -11.10 2.94
N ASN A 148 -13.04 -11.47 2.62
CA ASN A 148 -12.22 -12.31 3.49
C ASN A 148 -11.38 -11.51 4.49
N MET A 149 -11.11 -10.23 4.23
CA MET A 149 -10.22 -9.41 5.06
C MET A 149 -10.63 -9.42 6.54
N ARG A 150 -11.93 -9.26 6.84
CA ARG A 150 -12.45 -9.26 8.23
C ARG A 150 -12.38 -10.63 8.90
N VAL A 151 -12.36 -11.70 8.12
CA VAL A 151 -12.37 -13.07 8.62
C VAL A 151 -10.94 -13.58 8.83
N LYS A 152 -10.05 -13.32 7.88
CA LYS A 152 -8.74 -13.98 7.81
C LYS A 152 -7.64 -13.19 8.50
N LEU A 153 -7.60 -11.87 8.34
CA LEU A 153 -6.54 -11.02 8.89
C LEU A 153 -6.40 -11.12 10.42
N PRO A 154 -7.49 -11.17 11.22
CA PRO A 154 -7.37 -11.30 12.68
C PRO A 154 -6.53 -12.51 13.10
N HIS A 155 -6.65 -13.64 12.40
CA HIS A 155 -5.90 -14.86 12.72
C HIS A 155 -4.39 -14.68 12.50
N LEU A 156 -3.99 -13.99 11.42
CA LEU A 156 -2.58 -13.70 11.13
C LEU A 156 -2.01 -12.71 12.16
N ILE A 157 -2.71 -11.63 12.46
CA ILE A 157 -2.27 -10.62 13.45
C ILE A 157 -2.05 -11.29 14.81
N ARG A 158 -3.00 -12.13 15.25
CA ARG A 158 -2.89 -12.83 16.54
C ARG A 158 -1.73 -13.84 16.56
N ALA A 159 -1.47 -14.53 15.45
CA ALA A 159 -0.35 -15.47 15.36
C ALA A 159 1.01 -14.77 15.46
N VAL A 160 1.22 -13.73 14.65
CA VAL A 160 2.44 -12.89 14.68
C VAL A 160 2.65 -12.27 16.07
N ARG A 161 1.58 -11.77 16.68
CA ARG A 161 1.61 -11.20 18.05
C ARG A 161 2.00 -12.25 19.09
N ARG A 162 1.42 -13.46 19.03
CA ARG A 162 1.77 -14.56 19.95
C ARG A 162 3.23 -15.01 19.78
N ALA A 163 3.76 -14.94 18.57
CA ALA A 163 5.17 -15.21 18.29
C ALA A 163 6.11 -14.08 18.73
N GLY A 164 5.59 -12.93 19.19
CA GLY A 164 6.40 -11.77 19.59
C GLY A 164 7.09 -11.07 18.42
N GLN A 165 6.65 -11.33 17.19
CA GLN A 165 7.29 -10.82 15.98
C GLN A 165 6.81 -9.39 15.66
N ILE A 166 7.75 -8.54 15.25
CA ILE A 166 7.52 -7.14 14.89
C ILE A 166 7.48 -7.01 13.38
N VAL A 167 6.33 -6.61 12.85
CA VAL A 167 6.11 -6.43 11.41
C VAL A 167 5.31 -5.17 11.13
N THR A 168 5.49 -4.62 9.93
CA THR A 168 4.61 -3.57 9.38
C THR A 168 3.47 -4.23 8.61
N TRP A 169 2.22 -3.86 8.89
CA TRP A 169 1.07 -4.37 8.14
C TRP A 169 0.69 -3.41 7.02
N VAL A 170 0.56 -3.92 5.81
CA VAL A 170 0.15 -3.16 4.62
C VAL A 170 -0.99 -3.88 3.91
N SER A 171 -1.96 -3.12 3.40
CA SER A 171 -3.05 -3.64 2.57
C SER A 171 -2.72 -3.48 1.09
N ASP A 172 -2.79 -4.58 0.35
CA ASP A 172 -2.88 -4.63 -1.11
C ASP A 172 -4.33 -4.97 -1.49
N PRO A 173 -5.21 -3.95 -1.61
CA PRO A 173 -6.61 -4.15 -1.93
C PRO A 173 -6.85 -4.43 -3.41
N MET A 174 -5.79 -4.64 -4.21
CA MET A 174 -5.87 -4.76 -5.65
C MET A 174 -5.97 -6.22 -6.06
N HIS A 175 -4.96 -7.01 -5.69
CA HIS A 175 -4.78 -8.37 -6.20
C HIS A 175 -5.80 -9.39 -5.64
N GLY A 176 -6.48 -9.06 -4.55
CA GLY A 176 -7.56 -9.88 -3.98
C GLY A 176 -8.93 -9.68 -4.67
N ASN A 177 -9.12 -8.58 -5.41
CA ASN A 177 -10.43 -8.14 -5.92
C ASN A 177 -10.53 -8.19 -7.46
N THR A 178 -9.65 -8.93 -8.13
CA THR A 178 -9.69 -9.07 -9.60
C THR A 178 -10.83 -9.98 -10.05
N ILE A 179 -11.67 -9.48 -10.95
CA ILE A 179 -12.75 -10.22 -11.61
C ILE A 179 -12.55 -10.21 -13.14
N LYS A 180 -13.33 -11.03 -13.86
CA LYS A 180 -13.43 -10.97 -15.33
C LYS A 180 -14.74 -10.28 -15.72
N ALA A 181 -14.65 -9.29 -16.59
CA ALA A 181 -15.78 -8.64 -17.23
C ALA A 181 -16.45 -9.56 -18.27
N PRO A 182 -17.69 -9.29 -18.68
CA PRO A 182 -18.35 -10.02 -19.77
C PRO A 182 -17.55 -10.03 -21.09
N SER A 183 -16.77 -8.97 -21.35
CA SER A 183 -15.85 -8.87 -22.49
C SER A 183 -14.62 -9.79 -22.41
N GLY A 184 -14.42 -10.50 -21.29
CA GLY A 184 -13.25 -11.33 -21.02
C GLY A 184 -12.06 -10.58 -20.43
N LEU A 185 -12.08 -9.24 -20.44
CA LEU A 185 -11.06 -8.40 -19.81
C LEU A 185 -11.08 -8.58 -18.30
N LYS A 186 -9.91 -8.57 -17.67
CA LYS A 186 -9.83 -8.45 -16.22
C LYS A 186 -10.22 -7.03 -15.81
N THR A 187 -10.89 -6.89 -14.67
CA THR A 187 -11.11 -5.59 -14.03
C THR A 187 -11.16 -5.75 -12.52
N ARG A 188 -11.22 -4.64 -11.79
CA ARG A 188 -11.36 -4.61 -10.33
C ARG A 188 -12.44 -3.59 -9.99
N PRO A 189 -13.49 -3.96 -9.24
CA PRO A 189 -14.47 -3.01 -8.76
C PRO A 189 -13.85 -2.06 -7.73
N PHE A 190 -13.89 -0.75 -7.98
CA PHE A 190 -13.35 0.25 -7.07
C PHE A 190 -14.00 0.15 -5.67
N ASP A 191 -15.29 -0.19 -5.61
CA ASP A 191 -15.99 -0.40 -4.33
C ASP A 191 -15.42 -1.57 -3.53
N ALA A 192 -14.99 -2.65 -4.18
CA ALA A 192 -14.34 -3.78 -3.52
C ALA A 192 -12.97 -3.37 -2.98
N ILE A 193 -12.18 -2.65 -3.77
CA ILE A 193 -10.87 -2.09 -3.35
C ILE A 193 -11.07 -1.21 -2.10
N ARG A 194 -12.03 -0.28 -2.15
CA ARG A 194 -12.39 0.59 -1.03
C ARG A 194 -12.85 -0.20 0.19
N ALA A 195 -13.67 -1.23 0.00
CA ALA A 195 -14.20 -2.07 1.07
C ALA A 195 -13.09 -2.87 1.77
N GLU A 196 -12.09 -3.37 1.03
CA GLU A 196 -10.94 -4.07 1.60
C GLU A 196 -10.05 -3.12 2.43
N VAL A 197 -9.78 -1.91 1.94
CA VAL A 197 -9.04 -0.90 2.73
C VAL A 197 -9.81 -0.57 4.02
N ARG A 198 -11.12 -0.36 3.95
CA ARG A 198 -11.94 -0.13 5.15
C ARG A 198 -11.86 -1.30 6.13
N ALA A 199 -12.01 -2.52 5.63
CA ALA A 199 -11.92 -3.74 6.42
C ALA A 199 -10.55 -3.88 7.12
N PHE A 200 -9.47 -3.58 6.41
CA PHE A 200 -8.12 -3.61 6.94
C PHE A 200 -7.96 -2.68 8.16
N PHE A 201 -8.41 -1.43 8.05
CA PHE A 201 -8.40 -0.51 9.18
C PHE A 201 -9.31 -0.95 10.33
N ASP A 202 -10.52 -1.45 10.03
CA ASP A 202 -11.47 -1.94 11.05
C ASP A 202 -10.87 -3.10 11.86
N VAL A 203 -10.24 -4.06 11.17
CA VAL A 203 -9.59 -5.21 11.82
C VAL A 203 -8.43 -4.76 12.71
N HIS A 204 -7.58 -3.85 12.23
CA HIS A 204 -6.48 -3.35 13.05
C HIS A 204 -6.96 -2.63 14.31
N GLU A 205 -8.02 -1.84 14.21
CA GLU A 205 -8.66 -1.18 15.34
C GLU A 205 -9.22 -2.20 16.35
N GLN A 206 -9.94 -3.23 15.88
CA GLN A 206 -10.47 -4.32 16.71
C GLN A 206 -9.38 -5.15 17.38
N GLU A 207 -8.28 -5.42 16.67
CA GLU A 207 -7.17 -6.23 17.17
C GLU A 207 -6.16 -5.44 18.02
N GLY A 208 -6.34 -4.11 18.15
CA GLY A 208 -5.41 -3.24 18.86
C GLY A 208 -4.03 -3.15 18.20
N SER A 209 -3.96 -3.28 16.87
CA SER A 209 -2.73 -3.29 16.09
C SER A 209 -2.65 -2.09 15.14
N HIS A 210 -1.52 -1.92 14.43
CA HIS A 210 -1.26 -0.74 13.62
C HIS A 210 -1.42 -1.01 12.10
N PRO A 211 -2.37 -0.35 11.41
CA PRO A 211 -2.45 -0.34 9.94
C PRO A 211 -1.33 0.55 9.38
N GLY A 212 -0.26 -0.07 8.88
CA GLY A 212 1.00 0.60 8.53
C GLY A 212 1.07 1.21 7.13
N GLY A 213 0.18 0.84 6.21
CA GLY A 213 0.13 1.45 4.88
C GLY A 213 -0.73 0.73 3.85
N VAL A 214 -0.61 1.16 2.59
CA VAL A 214 -1.27 0.55 1.43
C VAL A 214 -0.27 0.31 0.29
N HIS A 215 -0.51 -0.71 -0.53
CA HIS A 215 0.28 -1.08 -1.69
C HIS A 215 -0.66 -1.17 -2.90
N LEU A 216 -0.55 -0.21 -3.82
CA LEU A 216 -1.52 0.00 -4.90
C LEU A 216 -0.87 -0.10 -6.28
N GLU A 217 -1.64 -0.57 -7.26
CA GLU A 217 -1.27 -0.48 -8.67
C GLU A 217 -1.98 0.72 -9.30
N VAL A 218 -1.24 1.80 -9.55
CA VAL A 218 -1.78 3.09 -10.00
C VAL A 218 -1.14 3.54 -11.31
N THR A 219 -1.81 4.42 -12.03
CA THR A 219 -1.22 5.16 -13.14
C THR A 219 -1.78 6.58 -13.21
N GLY A 220 -0.92 7.55 -13.54
CA GLY A 220 -1.33 8.93 -13.82
C GLY A 220 -2.03 9.10 -15.17
N GLN A 221 -2.09 8.04 -15.99
CA GLN A 221 -2.78 8.06 -17.28
C GLN A 221 -4.31 7.99 -17.09
N ASN A 222 -5.05 8.66 -17.98
CA ASN A 222 -6.51 8.59 -18.01
C ASN A 222 -6.99 7.29 -18.68
N VAL A 223 -7.02 6.20 -17.89
CA VAL A 223 -7.34 4.84 -18.32
C VAL A 223 -8.68 4.34 -17.74
N THR A 224 -9.29 3.37 -18.42
CA THR A 224 -10.54 2.69 -18.00
C THR A 224 -10.23 1.22 -17.68
N GLN A 225 -9.47 0.98 -16.61
CA GLN A 225 -9.01 -0.37 -16.24
C GLN A 225 -9.79 -0.96 -15.05
N CYS A 226 -10.04 -0.16 -14.02
CA CYS A 226 -10.91 -0.51 -12.88
C CYS A 226 -12.30 0.10 -13.06
N ILE A 227 -13.36 -0.68 -12.83
CA ILE A 227 -14.75 -0.19 -12.89
C ILE A 227 -15.15 0.56 -11.61
N GLY A 228 -16.13 1.46 -11.72
CA GLY A 228 -16.63 2.29 -10.63
C GLY A 228 -15.75 3.52 -10.36
N GLY A 229 -15.80 4.00 -9.12
CA GLY A 229 -15.26 5.31 -8.72
C GLY A 229 -16.14 6.47 -9.16
N SER A 230 -15.77 7.69 -8.78
CA SER A 230 -16.50 8.93 -9.08
C SER A 230 -16.88 9.13 -10.56
N ARG A 231 -16.04 8.72 -11.51
CA ARG A 231 -16.34 8.81 -12.96
C ARG A 231 -17.22 7.67 -13.50
N THR A 232 -17.69 6.76 -12.64
CA THR A 232 -18.57 5.62 -12.96
C THR A 232 -18.11 4.83 -14.20
N VAL A 233 -16.85 4.36 -14.19
CA VAL A 233 -16.34 3.51 -15.27
C VAL A 233 -17.14 2.21 -15.30
N THR A 234 -17.80 1.90 -16.41
CA THR A 234 -18.60 0.69 -16.60
C THR A 234 -17.79 -0.42 -17.29
N PHE A 235 -18.39 -1.61 -17.44
CA PHE A 235 -17.76 -2.69 -18.21
C PHE A 235 -17.57 -2.33 -19.69
N ASP A 236 -18.47 -1.54 -20.26
CA ASP A 236 -18.43 -1.14 -21.67
C ASP A 236 -17.30 -0.14 -21.94
N ASP A 237 -16.95 0.67 -20.94
CA ASP A 237 -15.87 1.65 -21.02
C ASP A 237 -14.47 1.00 -21.03
N LEU A 238 -14.35 -0.26 -20.58
CA LEU A 238 -13.06 -0.96 -20.48
C LEU A 238 -12.35 -1.02 -21.84
N GLY A 239 -13.08 -1.26 -22.92
CA GLY A 239 -12.51 -1.37 -24.27
C GLY A 239 -11.89 -0.09 -24.81
N SER A 240 -12.19 1.07 -24.21
CA SER A 240 -11.74 2.38 -24.72
C SER A 240 -10.24 2.63 -24.47
N ARG A 241 -9.75 2.38 -23.25
CA ARG A 241 -8.39 2.76 -22.81
C ARG A 241 -7.73 1.70 -21.91
N TYR A 242 -7.84 0.43 -22.29
CA TYR A 242 -7.21 -0.69 -21.59
C TYR A 242 -5.72 -0.87 -21.98
N HIS A 243 -4.84 -0.08 -21.37
CA HIS A 243 -3.40 -0.04 -21.69
C HIS A 243 -2.52 -0.82 -20.71
N THR A 244 -2.94 -2.01 -20.27
CA THR A 244 -2.14 -2.88 -19.39
C THR A 244 -2.09 -4.29 -19.94
N HIS A 245 -0.92 -4.92 -19.87
CA HIS A 245 -0.72 -6.32 -20.24
C HIS A 245 -0.91 -7.28 -19.07
N CYS A 246 -0.85 -6.77 -17.83
CA CYS A 246 -0.95 -7.56 -16.62
C CYS A 246 -2.33 -7.38 -15.99
N ASP A 247 -2.37 -6.58 -14.92
CA ASP A 247 -3.58 -6.36 -14.16
C ASP A 247 -4.09 -4.91 -14.28
N PRO A 248 -5.39 -4.68 -14.00
CA PRO A 248 -6.04 -3.37 -14.12
C PRO A 248 -5.59 -2.40 -13.02
N ARG A 249 -5.12 -1.21 -13.39
CA ARG A 249 -4.62 -0.18 -12.46
C ARG A 249 -5.70 0.84 -12.11
N LEU A 250 -5.59 1.47 -10.93
CA LEU A 250 -6.36 2.67 -10.62
C LEU A 250 -5.89 3.81 -11.53
N ASN A 251 -6.82 4.54 -12.12
CA ASN A 251 -6.50 5.80 -12.78
C ASN A 251 -6.25 6.92 -11.75
N ALA A 252 -5.87 8.10 -12.22
CA ALA A 252 -5.56 9.25 -11.35
C ALA A 252 -6.73 9.60 -10.41
N SER A 253 -7.96 9.68 -10.94
CA SER A 253 -9.15 10.03 -10.17
C SER A 253 -9.44 9.02 -9.06
N GLN A 254 -9.44 7.73 -9.39
CA GLN A 254 -9.66 6.64 -8.43
C GLN A 254 -8.55 6.58 -7.37
N SER A 255 -7.30 6.80 -7.77
CA SER A 255 -6.15 6.80 -6.86
C SER A 255 -6.28 7.91 -5.82
N LEU A 256 -6.69 9.11 -6.26
CA LEU A 256 -6.86 10.24 -5.37
C LEU A 256 -8.08 10.05 -4.46
N GLU A 257 -9.21 9.58 -4.99
CA GLU A 257 -10.39 9.23 -4.19
C GLU A 257 -10.03 8.25 -3.05
N LEU A 258 -9.22 7.23 -3.34
CA LEU A 258 -8.76 6.28 -2.32
C LEU A 258 -7.83 6.92 -1.28
N ALA A 259 -6.95 7.83 -1.69
CA ALA A 259 -6.07 8.56 -0.79
C ALA A 259 -6.85 9.41 0.23
N PHE A 260 -7.93 10.07 -0.19
CA PHE A 260 -8.81 10.83 0.72
C PHE A 260 -9.49 9.94 1.75
N ILE A 261 -10.00 8.79 1.32
CA ILE A 261 -10.64 7.82 2.23
C ILE A 261 -9.64 7.34 3.30
N ILE A 262 -8.40 7.08 2.91
CA ILE A 262 -7.33 6.71 3.86
C ILE A 262 -7.01 7.86 4.81
N ALA A 263 -6.89 9.09 4.30
CA ALA A 263 -6.62 10.28 5.10
C ALA A 263 -7.71 10.54 6.15
N GLU A 264 -8.99 10.39 5.79
CA GLU A 264 -10.12 10.48 6.73
C GLU A 264 -10.01 9.45 7.86
N ARG A 265 -9.69 8.19 7.52
CA ARG A 265 -9.53 7.11 8.52
C ARG A 265 -8.37 7.40 9.47
N LEU A 266 -7.22 7.82 8.96
CA LEU A 266 -6.07 8.19 9.77
C LEU A 266 -6.36 9.37 10.69
N ARG A 267 -7.08 10.39 10.20
CA ARG A 267 -7.53 11.54 10.99
C ARG A 267 -8.44 11.11 12.14
N LYS A 268 -9.47 10.29 11.86
CA LYS A 268 -10.41 9.79 12.87
C LYS A 268 -9.68 9.04 13.98
N ARG A 269 -8.74 8.16 13.62
CA ARG A 269 -7.93 7.41 14.59
C ARG A 269 -7.08 8.34 15.45
N ARG A 270 -6.38 9.31 14.85
CA ARG A 270 -5.55 10.28 15.59
C ARG A 270 -6.37 11.09 16.60
N MET A 271 -7.57 11.53 16.22
CA MET A 271 -8.47 12.27 17.12
C MET A 271 -9.01 11.38 18.24
N GLY A 272 -9.37 10.13 17.94
CA GLY A 272 -9.80 9.15 18.95
C GLY A 272 -8.71 8.85 19.98
N THR A 273 -7.44 8.70 19.55
CA THR A 273 -6.31 8.51 20.47
C THR A 273 -6.09 9.73 21.37
N GLN A 274 -6.24 10.95 20.86
CA GLN A 274 -6.11 12.18 21.66
C GLN A 274 -7.21 12.29 22.72
N GLN A 275 -8.45 11.89 22.42
CA GLN A 275 -9.54 11.88 23.40
C GLN A 275 -9.33 10.84 24.51
N SER A 276 -8.74 9.68 24.20
CA SER A 276 -8.40 8.66 25.22
C SER A 276 -7.22 9.03 26.13
N LEU A 277 -6.43 10.04 25.75
CA LEU A 277 -5.26 10.53 26.49
C LEU A 277 -5.52 11.87 27.20
N ALA A 278 -6.71 12.45 27.05
CA ALA A 278 -7.13 13.61 27.81
C ALA A 278 -7.54 13.16 29.24
N PRO A 279 -7.06 13.85 30.30
CA PRO A 279 -7.29 13.46 31.68
C PRO A 279 -8.76 13.53 32.11
#